data_AF-A0A3N5E6X7-F1
#
_entry.id   AF-A0A3N5E6X7-F1
#
_cell.length_a   1.000
_cell.length_b   1.000
_cell.length_c   1.000
_cell.angle_alpha   90.00
_cell.angle_beta   90.00
_cell.angle_gamma   90.00
#
_symmetry.space_group_name_H-M   'P 1'
#
loop_
_entity.id
_entity.type
_entity.pdbx_description
1 polymer ?
#
loop_
_entity_poly.entity_id
_entity_poly.type
_entity_poly.pdbx_seq_one_letter_code
_entity_poly.pdbx_strand_id
1 'polypeptide(L)'
;MRSIQGGRVPAKASTGKFRLADFLFPIRPLPRLGFAFSGGVLAGILLVVLYFAVVSHPSIDVRDASGTLFGTPSESLQRAEDAEIAGEEVQGRIVTEYSGTVSVMRADLTMKPDVATRFLFDPDGAKLKGVSLGDGFSGTLTQSNGLLEVGHGGGTFRAFFTPGASPAQNVRFQIVSAGKVVYERSLSLR
;
A
#
# COMPACT_ATOMS: atom_id res chain seq x y z
N MET A 1 68.56 57.45 55.51
CA MET A 1 68.71 56.14 56.18
C MET A 1 68.47 55.03 55.15
N ARG A 2 69.45 54.12 54.99
CA ARG A 2 69.43 52.76 54.35
C ARG A 2 68.91 52.68 52.89
N SER A 3 69.75 52.45 51.85
CA SER A 3 70.42 51.18 51.44
C SER A 3 69.40 50.02 51.32
N ILE A 4 69.23 49.31 50.20
CA ILE A 4 70.13 48.32 49.55
C ILE A 4 69.63 48.14 48.08
N GLN A 5 70.50 48.28 47.05
CA GLN A 5 70.96 47.21 46.11
C GLN A 5 69.88 46.16 45.73
N GLY A 6 69.60 45.81 44.48
CA GLY A 6 70.46 45.59 43.33
C GLY A 6 69.89 44.37 42.57
N GLY A 7 70.15 44.27 41.27
CA GLY A 7 69.95 43.02 40.51
C GLY A 7 68.98 43.13 39.32
N ARG A 8 69.54 43.43 38.14
CA ARG A 8 68.92 43.06 36.85
C ARG A 8 69.17 41.57 36.60
N VAL A 9 68.13 40.82 36.25
CA VAL A 9 68.22 39.60 35.43
C VAL A 9 67.09 39.64 34.39
N PRO A 10 67.36 39.44 33.09
CA PRO A 10 66.33 39.42 32.06
C PRO A 10 65.79 38.00 31.89
N ALA A 11 64.47 37.82 31.89
CA ALA A 11 63.86 36.53 31.55
C ALA A 11 62.87 36.71 30.39
N LYS A 12 63.38 36.31 29.22
CA LYS A 12 62.71 35.97 27.96
C LYS A 12 61.18 35.83 28.01
N ALA A 13 60.52 36.58 27.14
CA ALA A 13 59.22 36.21 26.61
C ALA A 13 59.32 34.83 25.95
N SER A 14 58.67 33.82 26.52
CA SER A 14 58.43 32.57 25.81
C SER A 14 57.25 32.79 24.87
N THR A 15 57.56 33.01 23.59
CA THR A 15 56.61 32.75 22.50
C THR A 15 56.27 31.27 22.52
N GLY A 16 55.25 30.91 23.30
CA GLY A 16 54.59 29.62 23.22
C GLY A 16 54.00 29.47 21.83
N LYS A 17 54.64 28.65 21.01
CA LYS A 17 54.13 28.25 19.69
C LYS A 17 52.84 27.48 19.92
N PHE A 18 51.69 28.11 19.70
CA PHE A 18 50.43 27.42 19.50
C PHE A 18 50.60 26.52 18.28
N ARG A 19 50.64 25.19 18.51
CA ARG A 19 50.63 24.20 17.44
C ARG A 19 49.18 23.78 17.21
N LEU A 20 48.72 23.91 15.97
CA LEU A 20 47.45 23.35 15.47
C LEU A 20 47.27 21.84 15.70
N ALA A 21 48.29 21.15 16.21
CA ALA A 21 48.24 19.72 16.53
C ALA A 21 47.41 19.41 17.79
N ASP A 22 47.15 20.38 18.67
CA ASP A 22 46.38 20.15 19.91
C ASP A 22 44.86 20.10 19.70
N PHE A 23 44.36 20.38 18.48
CA PHE A 23 42.94 20.29 18.13
C PHE A 23 42.57 19.04 17.32
N LEU A 24 43.53 18.18 17.00
CA LEU A 24 43.23 16.88 16.40
C LEU A 24 42.91 15.89 17.53
N PHE A 25 41.66 15.96 18.00
CA PHE A 25 41.04 14.86 18.72
C PHE A 25 41.36 13.56 17.98
N PRO A 26 42.03 12.58 18.64
CA PRO A 26 42.15 11.26 18.05
C PRO A 26 40.77 10.61 18.16
N ILE A 27 39.90 10.86 17.18
CA ILE A 27 38.81 9.94 16.89
C ILE A 27 39.49 8.70 16.31
N ARG A 28 40.09 7.90 17.19
CA ARG A 28 40.30 6.49 16.91
C ARG A 28 38.90 5.89 17.01
N PRO A 29 38.23 5.50 15.91
CA PRO A 29 37.08 4.64 16.06
C PRO A 29 37.62 3.36 16.70
N LEU A 30 37.33 3.17 17.98
CA LEU A 30 37.46 1.87 18.62
C LEU A 30 36.72 0.90 17.68
N PRO A 31 37.41 -0.09 17.07
CA PRO A 31 36.82 -0.91 16.01
C PRO A 31 35.55 -1.63 16.48
N ARG A 32 35.40 -1.82 17.80
CA ARG A 32 34.22 -2.41 18.43
C ARG A 32 32.94 -1.56 18.33
N LEU A 33 33.04 -0.23 18.29
CA LEU A 33 31.88 0.66 18.19
C LEU A 33 31.36 0.78 16.75
N GLY A 34 32.25 0.80 15.76
CA GLY A 34 31.86 0.77 14.34
C GLY A 34 31.15 -0.52 13.95
N PHE A 35 31.59 -1.67 14.48
CA PHE A 35 30.93 -2.96 14.30
C PHE A 35 29.56 -3.04 15.01
N ALA A 36 29.42 -2.44 16.20
CA ALA A 36 28.14 -2.41 16.90
C ALA A 36 27.12 -1.52 16.17
N PHE A 37 27.57 -0.40 15.58
CA PHE A 37 26.71 0.48 14.79
C PHE A 37 26.31 -0.15 13.46
N SER A 38 27.25 -0.76 12.72
CA SER A 38 26.93 -1.46 11.46
C SER A 38 26.07 -2.70 11.69
N GLY A 39 26.32 -3.46 12.75
CA GLY A 39 25.50 -4.60 13.17
C GLY A 39 24.08 -4.19 13.56
N GLY A 40 23.93 -3.07 14.29
CA GLY A 40 22.62 -2.51 14.65
C GLY A 40 21.82 -2.02 13.44
N VAL A 41 22.48 -1.36 12.47
CA VAL A 41 21.83 -0.92 11.22
C VAL A 41 21.42 -2.13 10.36
N LEU A 42 22.28 -3.14 10.23
CA LEU A 42 21.94 -4.39 9.52
C LEU A 42 20.80 -5.14 10.19
N ALA A 43 20.80 -5.24 11.53
CA ALA A 43 19.71 -5.85 12.28
C ALA A 43 18.40 -5.05 12.14
N GLY A 44 18.47 -3.72 12.13
CA GLY A 44 17.32 -2.85 11.90
C GLY A 44 16.74 -3.00 10.49
N ILE A 45 17.60 -3.00 9.46
CA ILE A 45 17.17 -3.25 8.07
C ILE A 45 16.57 -4.65 7.94
N LEU A 46 17.22 -5.67 8.52
CA LEU A 46 16.69 -7.04 8.51
C LEU A 46 15.34 -7.13 9.20
N LEU A 47 15.15 -6.43 10.33
CA LEU A 47 13.90 -6.40 11.07
C LEU A 47 12.81 -5.62 10.32
N VAL A 48 13.15 -4.54 9.61
CA VAL A 48 12.22 -3.83 8.72
C VAL A 48 11.85 -4.73 7.53
N VAL A 49 12.81 -5.42 6.91
CA VAL A 49 12.52 -6.38 5.82
C VAL A 49 11.69 -7.55 6.34
N LEU A 50 11.97 -8.10 7.52
CA LEU A 50 11.15 -9.15 8.14
C LEU A 50 9.76 -8.62 8.49
N TYR A 51 9.66 -7.41 9.04
CA TYR A 51 8.39 -6.78 9.35
C TYR A 51 7.58 -6.59 8.07
N PHE A 52 8.16 -6.05 6.99
CA PHE A 52 7.46 -5.94 5.71
C PHE A 52 7.19 -7.32 5.08
N ALA A 53 8.05 -8.31 5.23
CA ALA A 53 7.79 -9.66 4.74
C ALA A 53 6.64 -10.37 5.49
N VAL A 54 6.55 -10.16 6.81
CA VAL A 54 5.55 -10.78 7.70
C VAL A 54 4.24 -9.98 7.74
N VAL A 55 4.29 -8.66 7.66
CA VAL A 55 3.13 -7.75 7.81
C VAL A 55 2.58 -7.26 6.47
N SER A 56 3.37 -7.22 5.39
CA SER A 56 2.89 -6.66 4.09
C SER A 56 2.20 -7.67 3.18
N HIS A 57 1.96 -8.88 3.65
CA HIS A 57 1.04 -9.78 2.97
C HIS A 57 0.20 -10.47 4.04
N PRO A 58 -1.01 -9.97 4.35
CA PRO A 58 -2.11 -10.91 4.30
C PRO A 58 -2.13 -11.40 2.85
N SER A 59 -1.31 -12.41 2.53
CA SER A 59 -1.69 -13.35 1.49
C SER A 59 -3.04 -13.82 1.98
N ILE A 60 -4.11 -13.26 1.41
CA ILE A 60 -5.44 -13.85 1.53
C ILE A 60 -5.20 -15.25 0.99
N ASP A 61 -5.07 -16.21 1.90
CA ASP A 61 -4.90 -17.59 1.54
C ASP A 61 -6.16 -17.92 0.75
N VAL A 62 -5.99 -18.16 -0.54
CA VAL A 62 -7.08 -18.47 -1.46
C VAL A 62 -7.80 -19.74 -1.00
N ARG A 63 -7.21 -20.51 -0.07
CA ARG A 63 -7.86 -21.65 0.60
C ARG A 63 -8.85 -21.27 1.70
N ASP A 64 -8.69 -20.14 2.38
CA ASP A 64 -9.68 -19.65 3.35
C ASP A 64 -10.77 -18.79 2.70
N ALA A 65 -10.50 -18.21 1.52
CA ALA A 65 -11.52 -17.55 0.69
C ALA A 65 -12.36 -18.54 -0.16
N SER A 66 -11.97 -19.81 -0.22
CA SER A 66 -12.63 -20.87 -1.02
C SER A 66 -13.67 -21.68 -0.22
N GLY A 67 -13.79 -21.46 1.09
CA GLY A 67 -14.48 -22.41 1.97
C GLY A 67 -16.00 -22.24 2.20
N THR A 68 -16.57 -21.02 2.16
CA THR A 68 -17.93 -20.83 2.72
C THR A 68 -18.74 -19.64 2.15
N LEU A 69 -18.90 -19.53 0.83
CA LEU A 69 -19.79 -18.49 0.28
C LEU A 69 -20.80 -18.93 -0.78
N PHE A 70 -21.24 -20.18 -0.80
CA PHE A 70 -22.53 -20.50 -1.45
C PHE A 70 -23.25 -21.59 -0.68
N GLY A 71 -24.08 -21.17 0.28
CA GLY A 71 -25.18 -22.00 0.74
C GLY A 71 -26.12 -22.26 -0.43
N THR A 72 -26.32 -23.54 -0.75
CA THR A 72 -27.34 -24.11 -1.64
C THR A 72 -27.37 -23.63 -3.11
N PRO A 73 -27.35 -24.55 -4.09
CA PRO A 73 -27.27 -24.25 -5.52
C PRO A 73 -28.59 -23.74 -6.17
N SER A 74 -29.43 -22.99 -5.45
CA SER A 74 -30.80 -22.67 -5.89
C SER A 74 -31.25 -21.22 -5.83
N GLU A 75 -30.44 -20.27 -5.37
CA GLU A 75 -30.75 -18.86 -5.64
C GLU A 75 -30.18 -18.48 -7.01
N SER A 76 -31.06 -18.37 -8.01
CA SER A 76 -30.68 -17.86 -9.31
C SER A 76 -30.34 -16.38 -9.19
N LEU A 77 -29.06 -16.06 -9.44
CA LEU A 77 -28.62 -14.67 -9.59
C LEU A 77 -29.45 -14.01 -10.69
N GLN A 78 -30.27 -13.05 -10.31
CA GLN A 78 -31.07 -12.29 -11.25
C GLN A 78 -30.18 -11.22 -11.87
N ARG A 79 -29.97 -11.29 -13.18
CA ARG A 79 -29.33 -10.22 -13.93
C ARG A 79 -30.21 -8.99 -13.84
N ALA A 80 -29.66 -7.92 -13.26
CA ALA A 80 -30.35 -6.65 -13.16
C ALA A 80 -29.98 -5.72 -14.29
N GLU A 81 -28.69 -5.66 -14.62
CA GLU A 81 -28.21 -4.65 -15.55
C GLU A 81 -26.95 -5.13 -16.26
N ASP A 82 -26.76 -4.61 -17.46
CA ASP A 82 -25.75 -5.08 -18.40
C ASP A 82 -25.26 -3.88 -19.21
N ALA A 83 -23.96 -3.61 -19.19
CA ALA A 83 -23.37 -2.61 -20.06
C ALA A 83 -22.19 -3.19 -20.82
N GLU A 84 -22.15 -2.81 -22.08
CA GLU A 84 -21.01 -2.98 -22.94
C GLU A 84 -20.16 -1.70 -22.91
N ILE A 85 -18.85 -1.87 -22.82
CA ILE A 85 -17.87 -0.80 -22.87
C ILE A 85 -17.06 -1.01 -24.14
N ALA A 86 -17.03 0.02 -24.98
CA ALA A 86 -16.25 0.05 -26.21
C ALA A 86 -15.42 1.33 -26.26
N GLY A 87 -14.31 1.34 -25.52
CA GLY A 87 -13.32 2.41 -25.51
C GLY A 87 -12.03 2.02 -26.22
N GLU A 88 -11.16 3.01 -26.46
CA GLU A 88 -9.84 2.78 -27.06
C GLU A 88 -8.90 2.00 -26.13
N GLU A 89 -9.06 2.18 -24.81
CA GLU A 89 -8.15 1.63 -23.79
C GLU A 89 -8.79 0.48 -22.99
N VAL A 90 -10.11 0.35 -23.06
CA VAL A 90 -10.89 -0.69 -22.39
C VAL A 90 -12.06 -1.11 -23.26
N GLN A 91 -12.24 -2.42 -23.41
CA GLN A 91 -13.38 -3.02 -24.09
C GLN A 91 -13.90 -4.18 -23.27
N GLY A 92 -15.21 -4.43 -23.30
CA GLY A 92 -15.78 -5.60 -22.65
C GLY A 92 -17.16 -5.34 -22.08
N ARG A 93 -17.52 -6.10 -21.05
CA ARG A 93 -18.87 -6.12 -20.51
C ARG A 93 -18.86 -6.10 -19.00
N ILE A 94 -19.81 -5.37 -18.42
CA ILE A 94 -20.08 -5.33 -16.99
C ILE A 94 -21.52 -5.76 -16.79
N VAL A 95 -21.71 -6.77 -15.95
CA VAL A 95 -23.00 -7.32 -15.59
C VAL A 95 -23.17 -7.15 -14.09
N THR A 96 -24.32 -6.61 -13.70
CA THR A 96 -24.76 -6.56 -12.32
C THR A 96 -25.83 -7.62 -12.09
N GLU A 97 -25.64 -8.42 -11.05
CA GLU A 97 -26.53 -9.50 -10.66
C GLU A 97 -26.89 -9.37 -9.17
N TYR A 98 -28.09 -9.80 -8.80
CA TYR A 98 -28.57 -9.78 -7.42
C TYR A 98 -29.11 -11.15 -7.01
N SER A 99 -28.85 -11.55 -5.76
CA SER A 99 -29.41 -12.74 -5.13
C SER A 99 -29.72 -12.43 -3.68
N GLY A 100 -31.00 -12.17 -3.37
CA GLY A 100 -31.47 -11.90 -2.02
C GLY A 100 -30.70 -10.74 -1.36
N THR A 101 -29.67 -11.09 -0.58
CA THR A 101 -28.83 -10.16 0.21
C THR A 101 -27.45 -9.89 -0.41
N VAL A 102 -27.15 -10.48 -1.57
CA VAL A 102 -25.85 -10.36 -2.25
C VAL A 102 -26.04 -9.65 -3.59
N SER A 103 -25.22 -8.64 -3.81
CA SER A 103 -25.05 -7.98 -5.11
C SER A 103 -23.71 -8.37 -5.70
N VAL A 104 -23.70 -8.77 -6.96
CA VAL A 104 -22.51 -9.22 -7.68
C VAL A 104 -22.29 -8.30 -8.87
N MET A 105 -21.08 -7.75 -8.96
CA MET A 105 -20.64 -7.10 -10.20
C MET A 105 -19.62 -8.00 -10.88
N ARG A 106 -19.99 -8.51 -12.05
CA ARG A 106 -19.11 -9.26 -12.94
C ARG A 106 -18.60 -8.31 -14.02
N ALA A 107 -17.29 -8.28 -14.19
CA ALA A 107 -16.64 -7.56 -15.27
C ALA A 107 -15.83 -8.56 -16.11
N ASP A 108 -15.94 -8.43 -17.42
CA ASP A 108 -15.13 -9.15 -18.40
C ASP A 108 -14.54 -8.09 -19.32
N LEU A 109 -13.29 -7.71 -19.05
CA LEU A 109 -12.67 -6.51 -19.63
C LEU A 109 -11.33 -6.85 -20.28
N THR A 110 -11.16 -6.43 -21.53
CA THR A 110 -9.87 -6.32 -22.19
C THR A 110 -9.36 -4.89 -22.00
N MET A 111 -8.20 -4.73 -21.37
CA MET A 111 -7.69 -3.42 -20.97
C MET A 111 -6.21 -3.26 -21.33
N LYS A 112 -5.78 -2.03 -21.63
CA LYS A 112 -4.35 -1.71 -21.72
C LYS A 112 -3.68 -1.85 -20.34
N PRO A 113 -2.35 -2.08 -20.29
CA PRO A 113 -1.64 -2.33 -19.04
C PRO A 113 -1.72 -1.20 -18.02
N ASP A 114 -1.92 0.05 -18.43
CA ASP A 114 -1.98 1.25 -17.59
C ASP A 114 -3.39 1.59 -17.08
N VAL A 115 -4.38 0.79 -17.45
CA VAL A 115 -5.78 0.95 -17.01
C VAL A 115 -6.04 0.10 -15.76
N ALA A 116 -6.72 0.70 -14.79
CA ALA A 116 -7.13 0.05 -13.54
C ALA A 116 -8.64 0.15 -13.33
N THR A 117 -9.22 -0.82 -12.63
CA THR A 117 -10.61 -0.76 -12.19
C THR A 117 -10.69 -0.59 -10.68
N ARG A 118 -11.65 0.20 -10.22
CA ARG A 118 -11.83 0.55 -8.81
C ARG A 118 -13.28 0.38 -8.40
N PHE A 119 -13.47 -0.12 -7.19
CA PHE A 119 -14.75 -0.13 -6.49
C PHE A 119 -14.59 0.73 -5.25
N LEU A 120 -15.29 1.85 -5.23
CA LEU A 120 -15.37 2.76 -4.10
C LEU A 120 -16.67 2.50 -3.36
N PHE A 121 -16.61 2.27 -2.06
CA PHE A 121 -17.79 1.99 -1.26
C PHE A 121 -17.61 2.48 0.18
N ASP A 122 -18.71 2.84 0.83
CA ASP A 122 -18.71 3.12 2.26
C ASP A 122 -18.69 1.78 3.02
N PRO A 123 -17.66 1.45 3.81
CA PRO A 123 -17.60 0.20 4.56
C PRO A 123 -18.76 0.01 5.55
N ASP A 124 -19.41 1.10 5.99
CA ASP A 124 -20.58 1.05 6.86
C ASP A 124 -21.87 0.77 6.06
N GLY A 125 -21.91 1.14 4.78
CA GLY A 125 -23.05 0.95 3.86
C GLY A 125 -22.96 -0.28 2.97
N ALA A 126 -21.76 -0.78 2.71
CA ALA A 126 -21.50 -1.90 1.83
C ALA A 126 -20.32 -2.72 2.35
N LYS A 127 -20.52 -4.04 2.50
CA LYS A 127 -19.45 -4.96 2.89
C LYS A 127 -19.01 -5.78 1.68
N LEU A 128 -17.74 -5.65 1.30
CA LEU A 128 -17.10 -6.56 0.35
C LEU A 128 -16.95 -7.93 1.01
N LYS A 129 -17.57 -8.96 0.41
CA LYS A 129 -17.50 -10.35 0.88
C LYS A 129 -16.39 -11.14 0.23
N GLY A 130 -16.02 -10.77 -0.99
CA GLY A 130 -14.91 -11.40 -1.69
C GLY A 130 -14.81 -10.94 -3.12
N VAL A 131 -13.75 -11.40 -3.77
CA VAL A 131 -13.51 -11.21 -5.20
C VAL A 131 -13.13 -12.56 -5.79
N SER A 132 -13.80 -12.95 -6.87
CA SER A 132 -13.42 -14.13 -7.67
C SER A 132 -12.76 -13.63 -8.95
N LEU A 133 -11.53 -14.08 -9.18
CA LEU A 133 -10.76 -13.80 -10.38
C LEU A 133 -10.97 -14.98 -11.35
N GLY A 134 -11.31 -14.68 -12.59
CA GLY A 134 -11.49 -15.67 -13.64
C GLY A 134 -10.19 -15.98 -14.38
N ASP A 135 -10.28 -16.94 -15.29
CA ASP A 135 -9.17 -17.30 -16.17
C ASP A 135 -8.73 -16.09 -17.01
N GLY A 136 -7.41 -15.91 -17.16
CA GLY A 136 -6.83 -14.80 -17.92
C GLY A 136 -6.71 -13.48 -17.15
N PHE A 137 -7.09 -13.42 -15.88
CA PHE A 137 -6.72 -12.28 -15.02
C PHE A 137 -5.21 -12.23 -14.85
N SER A 138 -4.59 -11.11 -15.26
CA SER A 138 -3.14 -10.91 -15.20
C SER A 138 -2.72 -9.76 -14.27
N GLY A 139 -3.68 -9.29 -13.46
CA GLY A 139 -3.58 -8.07 -12.70
C GLY A 139 -3.20 -8.20 -11.23
N THR A 140 -3.18 -7.06 -10.56
CA THR A 140 -3.02 -6.96 -9.10
C THR A 140 -4.35 -6.67 -8.44
N LEU A 141 -4.60 -7.28 -7.29
CA LEU A 141 -5.76 -6.95 -6.46
C LEU A 141 -5.27 -6.28 -5.19
N THR A 142 -5.72 -5.05 -4.95
CA THR A 142 -5.44 -4.33 -3.70
C THR A 142 -6.75 -3.93 -3.05
N GLN A 143 -6.83 -4.14 -1.73
CA GLN A 143 -8.01 -3.80 -0.95
C GLN A 143 -7.58 -2.91 0.21
N SER A 144 -8.31 -1.81 0.39
CA SER A 144 -8.20 -0.90 1.52
C SER A 144 -9.60 -0.50 2.00
N ASN A 145 -9.68 0.29 3.06
CA ASN A 145 -10.96 0.63 3.66
C ASN A 145 -11.84 1.44 2.69
N GLY A 146 -12.91 0.82 2.18
CA GLY A 146 -13.81 1.42 1.21
C GLY A 146 -13.29 1.52 -0.24
N LEU A 147 -12.18 0.85 -0.55
CA LEU A 147 -11.63 0.78 -1.90
C LEU A 147 -11.14 -0.64 -2.22
N LEU A 148 -11.64 -1.20 -3.30
CA LEU A 148 -11.08 -2.37 -3.96
C LEU A 148 -10.56 -1.95 -5.33
N GLU A 149 -9.27 -2.08 -5.57
CA GLU A 149 -8.66 -1.84 -6.88
C GLU A 149 -8.24 -3.17 -7.49
N VAL A 150 -8.77 -3.43 -8.70
CA VAL A 150 -8.48 -4.60 -9.52
C VAL A 150 -7.75 -4.07 -10.75
N GLY A 151 -6.42 -4.15 -10.72
CA GLY A 151 -5.51 -3.38 -11.57
C GLY A 151 -4.91 -4.15 -12.75
N HIS A 152 -4.51 -3.39 -13.78
CA HIS A 152 -3.51 -3.66 -14.82
C HIS A 152 -3.52 -5.03 -15.50
N GLY A 153 -4.12 -5.13 -16.69
CA GLY A 153 -3.98 -6.32 -17.55
C GLY A 153 -5.27 -7.05 -17.95
N GLY A 154 -6.43 -6.44 -17.71
CA GLY A 154 -7.71 -7.02 -18.13
C GLY A 154 -8.06 -8.33 -17.42
N GLY A 155 -9.06 -9.02 -17.95
CA GLY A 155 -9.54 -10.32 -17.49
C GLY A 155 -10.98 -10.28 -16.98
N THR A 156 -11.45 -11.45 -16.59
CA THR A 156 -12.75 -11.62 -15.94
C THR A 156 -12.58 -11.56 -14.43
N PHE A 157 -13.42 -10.80 -13.74
CA PHE A 157 -13.53 -10.83 -12.28
C PHE A 157 -14.95 -10.59 -11.80
N ARG A 158 -15.22 -10.99 -10.55
CA ARG A 158 -16.50 -10.81 -9.87
C ARG A 158 -16.26 -10.26 -8.47
N ALA A 159 -16.90 -9.14 -8.13
CA ALA A 159 -16.88 -8.59 -6.78
C ALA A 159 -18.25 -8.81 -6.11
N PHE A 160 -18.23 -9.32 -4.88
CA PHE A 160 -19.43 -9.68 -4.11
C PHE A 160 -19.64 -8.69 -2.97
N PHE A 161 -20.77 -8.03 -2.97
CA PHE A 161 -21.14 -7.03 -1.96
C PHE A 161 -22.42 -7.44 -1.24
N THR A 162 -22.50 -7.08 0.04
CA THR A 162 -23.73 -7.21 0.85
C THR A 162 -24.04 -5.86 1.50
N PRO A 163 -25.33 -5.53 1.71
CA PRO A 163 -25.73 -4.33 2.43
C PRO A 163 -25.07 -4.23 3.81
N GLY A 164 -24.63 -3.03 4.14
CA GLY A 164 -24.15 -2.65 5.47
C GLY A 164 -25.29 -2.15 6.37
N ALA A 165 -24.91 -1.50 7.47
CA ALA A 165 -25.86 -0.91 8.41
C ALA A 165 -26.30 0.51 7.99
N SER A 166 -25.50 1.20 7.17
CA SER A 166 -25.81 2.54 6.67
C SER A 166 -26.85 2.49 5.53
N PRO A 167 -27.72 3.52 5.43
CA PRO A 167 -28.64 3.66 4.30
C PRO A 167 -27.94 3.99 2.97
N ALA A 168 -26.68 4.43 3.00
CA ALA A 168 -25.89 4.72 1.80
C ALA A 168 -25.28 3.42 1.23
N GLN A 169 -26.13 2.57 0.65
CA GLN A 169 -25.74 1.24 0.16
C GLN A 169 -25.35 1.25 -1.32
N ASN A 170 -24.46 2.16 -1.71
CA ASN A 170 -24.01 2.29 -3.09
C ASN A 170 -22.52 1.93 -3.21
N VAL A 171 -22.20 1.10 -4.21
CA VAL A 171 -20.84 0.79 -4.62
C VAL A 171 -20.59 1.49 -5.95
N ARG A 172 -19.55 2.29 -6.05
CA ARG A 172 -19.18 2.98 -7.28
C ARG A 172 -18.06 2.24 -7.97
N PHE A 173 -18.35 1.69 -9.14
CA PHE A 173 -17.38 1.11 -10.04
C PHE A 173 -16.79 2.18 -10.96
N GLN A 174 -15.47 2.21 -11.09
CA GLN A 174 -14.75 3.13 -11.96
C GLN A 174 -13.71 2.38 -12.78
N ILE A 175 -13.48 2.84 -14.01
CA ILE A 175 -12.32 2.50 -14.81
C ILE A 175 -11.48 3.76 -14.92
N VAL A 176 -10.21 3.64 -14.56
CA VAL A 176 -9.26 4.76 -14.48
C VAL A 176 -8.11 4.48 -15.43
N SER A 177 -7.84 5.45 -16.30
CA SER A 177 -6.70 5.43 -17.22
C SER A 177 -5.92 6.72 -17.07
N ALA A 178 -4.59 6.62 -16.93
CA ALA A 178 -3.70 7.77 -16.72
C ALA A 178 -4.20 8.78 -15.65
N GLY A 179 -4.81 8.26 -14.57
CA GLY A 179 -5.37 9.07 -13.47
C GLY A 179 -6.72 9.73 -13.76
N LYS A 180 -7.33 9.50 -14.94
CA LYS A 180 -8.65 10.01 -15.30
C LYS A 180 -9.68 8.88 -15.27
N VAL A 181 -10.87 9.18 -14.77
CA VAL A 181 -12.01 8.25 -14.81
C VAL A 181 -12.56 8.25 -16.24
N VAL A 182 -12.42 7.11 -16.94
CA VAL A 182 -12.92 6.92 -18.31
C VAL A 182 -14.30 6.26 -18.35
N TYR A 183 -14.69 5.60 -17.27
CA TYR A 183 -16.01 5.03 -17.07
C TYR A 183 -16.35 5.02 -15.59
N GLU A 184 -17.60 5.34 -15.25
CA GLU A 184 -18.11 5.28 -13.89
C GLU A 184 -19.53 4.73 -13.88
N ARG A 185 -19.83 3.93 -12.86
CA ARG A 185 -21.18 3.44 -12.59
C ARG A 185 -21.42 3.24 -11.11
N SER A 186 -22.63 3.53 -10.67
CA SER A 186 -23.07 3.22 -9.31
C SER A 186 -23.92 1.95 -9.32
N LEU A 187 -23.60 1.03 -8.41
CA LEU A 187 -24.32 -0.18 -8.09
C LEU A 187 -25.07 0.07 -6.78
N SER A 188 -26.40 0.09 -6.83
CA SER A 188 -27.20 0.08 -5.60
C SER A 188 -27.32 -1.33 -5.08
N LEU A 189 -26.98 -1.55 -3.81
CA LEU A 189 -27.19 -2.83 -3.13
C LEU A 189 -28.67 -2.95 -2.73
N ARG A 190 -29.17 -4.18 -2.69
CA ARG A 190 -30.52 -4.53 -2.27
C ARG A 190 -30.49 -5.50 -1.11
#